data_AF-A0A9D5H0K0-F1
#
_entry.id   AF-A0A9D5H0K0-F1
#
_cell.length_a   1.000
_cell.length_b   1.000
_cell.length_c   1.000
_cell.angle_alpha   90.00
_cell.angle_beta   90.00
_cell.angle_gamma   90.00
#
_symmetry.space_group_name_H-M   'P 1'
#
loop_
_entity.id
_entity.type
_entity.pdbx_description
1 polymer ?
#
loop_
_entity_poly.entity_id
_entity_poly.type
_entity_poly.pdbx_seq_one_letter_code
_entity_poly.pdbx_strand_id
1 'polypeptide(L)'
;MSRTLYESSVVEAHQQWMIEYGRTYTNSYEMEKRFQIFKNNLEYIENFNNAGNKSYSLGLNQFSDLTTEEFMASYTRNKVPSQLFTSKMISNTILFNVNDQVPTNFDWRQQGAVTDVKQQGTCGCCWAFTAVAAVEGIVKIKTGNLISLSQQQLLDCDPNSRGCTDGNVHTAYEYIIQNHAQINNWKDVTSNDEEQLQQAVVQQPISALIAVGEEFHAYKGGIYSGSCGKFINHAVTIIGYGESEGMKYWLIKNSWGKGWGENGYMRILREGDGTTGHCDLASYVAYPVI
;
A
#
# COMPACT_ATOMS: atom_id res chain seq x y z
N MET A 1 25.61 -4.63 -28.65
CA MET A 1 26.08 -5.79 -27.86
C MET A 1 25.75 -7.06 -28.61
N SER A 2 26.62 -8.08 -28.55
CA SER A 2 26.28 -9.42 -29.05
C SER A 2 25.21 -10.07 -28.16
N ARG A 3 24.28 -10.85 -28.74
CA ARG A 3 23.22 -11.57 -28.01
C ARG A 3 23.76 -12.42 -26.86
N THR A 4 24.93 -13.03 -27.06
CA THR A 4 25.61 -13.86 -26.05
C THR A 4 26.14 -13.05 -24.86
N LEU A 5 26.59 -11.81 -25.08
CA LEU A 5 27.09 -10.94 -24.00
C LEU A 5 25.96 -10.38 -23.14
N TYR A 6 24.82 -10.09 -23.75
CA TYR A 6 23.60 -9.70 -23.02
C TYR A 6 23.06 -10.86 -22.18
N GLU A 7 23.09 -12.08 -22.73
CA GLU A 7 22.64 -13.27 -22.00
C GLU A 7 23.53 -13.56 -20.78
N SER A 8 24.85 -13.41 -20.90
CA SER A 8 25.75 -13.54 -19.75
C SER A 8 25.52 -12.47 -18.68
N SER A 9 25.24 -11.21 -19.06
CA SER A 9 24.99 -10.16 -18.07
C SER A 9 23.69 -10.36 -17.29
N VAL A 10 22.65 -10.89 -17.94
CA VAL A 10 21.37 -11.20 -17.27
C VAL A 10 21.53 -12.34 -16.25
N VAL A 11 22.35 -13.35 -16.56
CA VAL A 11 22.64 -14.44 -15.63
C VAL A 11 23.36 -13.92 -14.38
N GLU A 12 24.35 -13.05 -14.54
CA GLU A 12 25.07 -12.42 -13.41
C GLU A 12 24.13 -11.55 -12.57
N ALA A 13 23.27 -10.75 -13.21
CA ALA A 13 22.27 -9.93 -12.53
C ALA A 13 21.30 -10.78 -11.70
N HIS A 14 20.82 -11.89 -12.25
CA HIS A 14 19.95 -12.82 -11.53
C HIS A 14 20.65 -13.46 -10.32
N GLN A 15 21.91 -13.88 -10.47
CA GLN A 15 22.68 -14.46 -9.37
C GLN A 15 22.88 -13.48 -8.22
N GLN A 16 23.20 -12.22 -8.53
CA GLN A 16 23.34 -11.19 -7.49
C GLN A 16 22.01 -10.87 -6.81
N TRP A 17 20.94 -10.73 -7.60
CA TRP A 17 19.59 -10.55 -7.06
C TRP A 17 19.18 -11.71 -6.15
N MET A 18 19.49 -12.96 -6.52
CA MET A 18 19.21 -14.11 -5.65
C MET A 18 19.96 -14.04 -4.31
N ILE A 19 21.23 -13.61 -4.32
CA ILE A 19 22.02 -13.44 -3.10
C ILE A 19 21.43 -12.33 -2.23
N GLU A 20 21.10 -11.19 -2.82
CA GLU A 20 20.52 -10.03 -2.13
C GLU A 20 19.21 -10.37 -1.42
N TYR A 21 18.32 -11.10 -2.09
CA TYR A 21 17.01 -11.46 -1.56
C TYR A 21 16.95 -12.86 -0.91
N GLY A 22 18.09 -13.53 -0.74
CA GLY A 22 18.19 -14.85 -0.12
C GLY A 22 17.34 -15.92 -0.82
N ARG A 23 17.27 -15.87 -2.16
CA ARG A 23 16.39 -16.70 -2.98
C ARG A 23 16.97 -18.10 -3.15
N THR A 24 16.14 -19.11 -2.89
CA THR A 24 16.45 -20.53 -3.10
C THR A 24 15.26 -21.22 -3.75
N TYR A 25 15.52 -22.17 -4.65
CA TYR A 25 14.49 -22.90 -5.38
C TYR A 25 14.51 -24.38 -5.05
N THR A 26 13.33 -25.02 -5.12
CA THR A 26 13.13 -26.42 -4.73
C THR A 26 13.85 -27.40 -5.66
N ASN A 27 13.98 -27.06 -6.94
CA ASN A 27 14.68 -27.85 -7.94
C ASN A 27 15.10 -26.98 -9.14
N SER A 28 15.87 -27.56 -10.07
CA SER A 28 16.37 -26.88 -11.26
C SER A 28 15.27 -26.43 -12.22
N TYR A 29 14.14 -27.15 -12.28
CA TYR A 29 13.01 -26.76 -13.13
C TYR A 29 12.36 -25.47 -12.62
N GLU A 30 12.12 -25.36 -11.30
CA GLU A 30 11.60 -24.12 -10.71
C GLU A 30 12.62 -22.98 -10.83
N MET A 31 13.91 -23.24 -10.65
CA MET A 31 14.97 -22.24 -10.85
C MET A 31 14.97 -21.69 -12.28
N GLU A 32 14.86 -22.55 -13.29
CA GLU A 32 14.81 -22.14 -14.70
C GLU A 32 13.54 -21.33 -14.98
N LYS A 33 12.37 -21.77 -14.49
CA LYS A 33 11.12 -21.01 -14.62
C LYS A 33 11.26 -19.61 -14.02
N ARG A 34 11.80 -19.51 -12.82
CA ARG A 34 11.97 -18.24 -12.08
C ARG A 34 12.99 -17.32 -12.76
N PHE A 35 14.06 -17.88 -13.31
CA PHE A 35 15.02 -17.14 -14.10
C PHE A 35 14.38 -16.53 -15.37
N GLN A 36 13.54 -17.28 -16.08
CA GLN A 36 12.84 -16.75 -17.26
C GLN A 36 11.88 -15.60 -16.88
N ILE A 37 11.18 -15.72 -15.76
CA ILE A 37 10.31 -14.63 -15.25
C ILE A 37 11.15 -13.41 -14.89
N PHE A 38 12.26 -13.60 -14.16
CA PHE A 38 13.19 -12.53 -13.81
C PHE A 38 13.73 -11.80 -15.04
N LYS A 39 14.14 -12.55 -16.06
CA LYS A 39 14.62 -12.00 -17.34
C LYS A 39 13.56 -11.13 -18.02
N ASN A 40 12.33 -11.64 -18.11
CA ASN A 40 11.22 -10.89 -18.72
C ASN A 40 10.90 -9.61 -17.94
N ASN A 41 10.89 -9.69 -16.60
CA ASN A 41 10.66 -8.53 -15.74
C ASN A 41 11.79 -7.51 -15.87
N LEU A 42 13.05 -7.94 -15.91
CA LEU A 42 14.20 -7.06 -16.12
C LEU A 42 14.10 -6.32 -17.45
N GLU A 43 13.82 -7.04 -18.55
CA GLU A 43 13.65 -6.44 -19.87
C GLU A 43 12.49 -5.43 -19.89
N TYR A 44 11.37 -5.76 -19.26
CA TYR A 44 10.23 -4.84 -19.12
C TYR A 44 10.61 -3.57 -18.35
N ILE A 45 11.29 -3.71 -17.21
CA ILE A 45 11.75 -2.61 -16.37
C ILE A 45 12.70 -1.69 -17.14
N GLU A 46 13.67 -2.26 -17.86
CA GLU A 46 14.62 -1.49 -18.66
C GLU A 46 13.92 -0.72 -19.76
N ASN A 47 13.03 -1.38 -20.52
CA ASN A 47 12.26 -0.73 -21.58
C ASN A 47 11.35 0.38 -21.05
N PHE A 48 10.67 0.14 -19.93
CA PHE A 48 9.82 1.12 -19.26
C PHE A 48 10.63 2.35 -18.84
N ASN A 49 11.75 2.16 -18.15
CA ASN A 49 12.57 3.27 -17.66
C ASN A 49 13.26 4.02 -18.80
N ASN A 50 13.70 3.33 -19.85
CA ASN A 50 14.34 3.94 -21.03
C ASN A 50 13.37 4.78 -21.87
N ALA A 51 12.07 4.45 -21.85
CA ALA A 51 11.06 5.28 -22.51
C ALA A 51 10.98 6.70 -21.90
N GLY A 52 11.33 6.84 -20.61
CA GLY A 52 11.51 8.13 -19.95
C GLY A 52 10.29 9.05 -19.93
N ASN A 53 9.09 8.50 -20.17
CA ASN A 53 7.85 9.24 -20.37
C ASN A 53 6.87 9.10 -19.20
N LYS A 54 7.34 8.61 -18.05
CA LYS A 54 6.55 8.38 -16.83
C LYS A 54 7.17 9.14 -15.66
N SER A 55 6.31 9.55 -14.72
CA SER A 55 6.69 10.25 -13.48
C SER A 55 7.26 9.33 -12.39
N TYR A 56 7.38 8.03 -12.68
CA TYR A 56 7.88 7.00 -11.78
C TYR A 56 8.79 6.03 -12.53
N SER A 57 9.53 5.25 -11.77
CA SER A 57 10.44 4.22 -12.25
C SER A 57 10.09 2.87 -11.67
N LEU A 58 10.41 1.84 -12.44
CA LEU A 58 10.36 0.46 -12.00
C LEU A 58 11.76 -0.05 -11.64
N GLY A 59 11.83 -1.12 -10.87
CA GLY A 59 13.08 -1.69 -10.41
C GLY A 59 12.96 -3.13 -10.01
N LEU A 60 14.09 -3.83 -10.04
CA LEU A 60 14.19 -5.13 -9.44
C LEU A 60 13.98 -5.02 -7.92
N ASN A 61 13.19 -5.93 -7.37
CA ASN A 61 12.94 -6.04 -5.94
C ASN A 61 12.61 -7.50 -5.58
N GLN A 62 12.13 -7.75 -4.36
CA GLN A 62 11.80 -9.12 -3.91
C GLN A 62 10.74 -9.83 -4.77
N PHE A 63 10.00 -9.14 -5.64
CA PHE A 63 8.97 -9.75 -6.49
C PHE A 63 9.44 -10.02 -7.93
N SER A 64 10.71 -9.76 -8.24
CA SER A 64 11.20 -9.82 -9.63
C SER A 64 11.18 -11.21 -10.26
N ASP A 65 11.03 -12.29 -9.50
CA ASP A 65 10.86 -13.66 -10.03
C ASP A 65 9.40 -14.14 -10.06
N LEU A 66 8.43 -13.23 -9.87
CA LEU A 66 7.00 -13.51 -9.94
C LEU A 66 6.39 -12.92 -11.21
N THR A 67 5.41 -13.62 -11.79
CA THR A 67 4.53 -12.98 -12.77
C THR A 67 3.56 -12.03 -12.07
N THR A 68 2.95 -11.11 -12.82
CA THR A 68 1.87 -10.26 -12.30
C THR A 68 0.76 -11.09 -11.67
N GLU A 69 0.35 -12.20 -12.27
CA GLU A 69 -0.71 -13.06 -11.75
C GLU A 69 -0.31 -13.73 -10.43
N GLU A 70 0.92 -14.26 -10.35
CA GLU A 70 1.45 -14.87 -9.12
C GLU A 70 1.53 -13.83 -7.99
N PHE A 71 1.97 -12.61 -8.31
CA PHE A 71 2.02 -11.49 -7.38
C PHE A 71 0.63 -11.11 -6.88
N MET A 72 -0.30 -10.84 -7.79
CA MET A 72 -1.66 -10.43 -7.44
C MET A 72 -2.36 -11.53 -6.62
N ALA A 73 -2.17 -12.79 -6.99
CA ALA A 73 -2.74 -13.91 -6.26
C ALA A 73 -2.19 -14.07 -4.84
N SER A 74 -0.98 -13.59 -4.55
CA SER A 74 -0.29 -13.84 -3.28
C SER A 74 -0.24 -12.62 -2.34
N TYR A 75 -0.22 -11.41 -2.89
CA TYR A 75 0.05 -10.18 -2.13
C TYR A 75 -1.10 -9.16 -2.14
N THR A 76 -2.05 -9.27 -3.07
CA THR A 76 -3.22 -8.39 -3.18
C THR A 76 -4.49 -9.18 -2.92
N ARG A 77 -4.85 -9.38 -1.65
CA ARG A 77 -6.12 -10.01 -1.27
C ARG A 77 -6.85 -9.17 -0.23
N ASN A 78 -7.72 -8.30 -0.74
CA ASN A 78 -8.97 -7.89 -0.12
C ASN A 78 -10.04 -8.01 -1.21
N LYS A 79 -10.86 -9.06 -1.18
CA LYS A 79 -12.07 -9.08 -2.00
C LYS A 79 -13.14 -8.34 -1.22
N VAL A 80 -13.24 -7.02 -1.38
CA VAL A 80 -14.33 -6.26 -0.76
C VAL A 80 -15.65 -6.83 -1.28
N PRO A 81 -16.47 -7.50 -0.46
CA PRO A 81 -17.75 -8.01 -0.93
C PRO A 81 -18.65 -6.83 -1.26
N SER A 82 -19.34 -6.89 -2.39
CA SER A 82 -20.26 -5.83 -2.86
C SER A 82 -21.48 -5.61 -1.95
N GLN A 83 -21.57 -6.30 -0.81
CA GLN A 83 -22.71 -6.27 0.12
C GLN A 83 -22.44 -5.44 1.38
N LEU A 84 -21.21 -4.97 1.63
CA LEU A 84 -20.90 -4.06 2.73
C LEU A 84 -21.42 -2.62 2.52
N PHE A 85 -21.99 -2.33 1.34
CA PHE A 85 -22.48 -0.99 0.93
C PHE A 85 -23.85 -0.59 1.48
N THR A 86 -24.35 -1.20 2.57
CA THR A 86 -25.71 -0.92 3.05
C THR A 86 -25.74 0.17 4.13
N SER A 87 -26.31 1.32 3.75
CA SER A 87 -27.00 2.41 4.49
C SER A 87 -26.46 2.98 5.81
N LYS A 88 -25.55 2.32 6.53
CA LYS A 88 -24.97 2.80 7.81
C LYS A 88 -23.82 3.80 7.61
N MET A 89 -23.19 3.81 6.43
CA MET A 89 -22.02 4.68 6.12
C MET A 89 -22.34 6.18 6.16
N ILE A 90 -23.53 6.60 5.69
CA ILE A 90 -23.88 8.04 5.61
C ILE A 90 -23.94 8.70 7.01
N SER A 91 -24.19 7.93 8.08
CA SER A 91 -24.29 8.49 9.43
C SER A 91 -22.94 8.61 10.16
N ASN A 92 -21.85 8.02 9.66
CA ASN A 92 -20.56 7.97 10.36
C ASN A 92 -19.45 8.77 9.66
N THR A 93 -19.80 9.59 8.67
CA THR A 93 -18.90 10.50 7.96
C THR A 93 -18.86 11.87 8.63
N ILE A 94 -17.66 12.44 8.83
CA ILE A 94 -17.50 13.86 9.18
C ILE A 94 -17.12 14.66 7.94
N LEU A 95 -17.75 15.82 7.79
CA LEU A 95 -17.28 16.87 6.90
C LEU A 95 -16.23 17.73 7.61
N PHE A 96 -15.04 17.83 7.04
CA PHE A 96 -14.05 18.81 7.45
C PHE A 96 -14.36 20.16 6.79
N ASN A 97 -13.87 21.25 7.40
CA ASN A 97 -13.94 22.56 6.79
C ASN A 97 -12.81 22.70 5.77
N VAL A 98 -13.12 22.54 4.49
CA VAL A 98 -12.13 22.63 3.39
C VAL A 98 -11.43 23.98 3.29
N ASN A 99 -11.98 25.03 3.90
CA ASN A 99 -11.35 26.36 3.94
C ASN A 99 -10.23 26.47 4.97
N ASP A 100 -10.08 25.50 5.87
CA ASP A 100 -8.99 25.50 6.84
C ASP A 100 -7.67 25.31 6.07
N GLN A 101 -6.74 26.24 6.27
CA GLN A 101 -5.45 26.18 5.58
C GLN A 101 -4.62 25.01 6.09
N VAL A 102 -4.29 24.11 5.16
CA VAL A 102 -3.40 22.98 5.41
C VAL A 102 -2.05 23.18 4.71
N PRO A 103 -0.95 22.62 5.24
CA PRO A 103 0.36 22.69 4.58
C PRO A 103 0.31 22.07 3.18
N THR A 104 1.15 22.56 2.25
CA THR A 104 1.30 21.97 0.90
C THR A 104 1.93 20.57 0.95
N ASN A 105 2.85 20.35 1.90
CA ASN A 105 3.52 19.08 2.12
C ASN A 105 3.34 18.68 3.58
N PHE A 106 3.01 17.43 3.82
CA PHE A 106 2.79 16.90 5.16
C PHE A 106 3.23 15.43 5.22
N ASP A 107 3.94 15.05 6.28
CA ASP A 107 4.47 13.70 6.46
C ASP A 107 4.49 13.31 7.95
N TRP A 108 3.63 12.37 8.36
CA TRP A 108 3.54 11.89 9.73
C TRP A 108 4.82 11.21 10.24
N ARG A 109 5.74 10.77 9.35
CA ARG A 109 7.06 10.25 9.76
C ARG A 109 7.90 11.35 10.44
N GLN A 110 7.80 12.59 9.95
CA GLN A 110 8.53 13.73 10.52
C GLN A 110 8.03 14.08 11.93
N GLN A 111 6.78 13.72 12.25
CA GLN A 111 6.18 13.88 13.58
C GLN A 111 6.34 12.63 14.46
N GLY A 112 7.02 11.59 13.97
CA GLY A 112 7.22 10.33 14.69
C GLY A 112 5.93 9.55 14.95
N ALA A 113 4.89 9.74 14.12
CA ALA A 113 3.58 9.06 14.23
C ALA A 113 3.42 7.89 13.26
N VAL A 114 4.53 7.31 12.80
CA VAL A 114 4.55 6.17 11.90
C VAL A 114 5.60 5.18 12.40
N THR A 115 5.17 3.96 12.70
CA THR A 115 6.09 2.85 13.02
C THR A 115 6.86 2.38 11.79
N ASP A 116 7.87 1.54 11.99
CA ASP A 116 8.59 0.88 10.90
C ASP A 116 7.66 0.17 9.91
N VAL A 117 8.09 0.12 8.64
CA VAL A 117 7.45 -0.71 7.61
C VAL A 117 7.60 -2.18 8.00
N LYS A 118 6.49 -2.91 7.90
CA LYS A 118 6.41 -4.34 8.17
C LYS A 118 6.14 -5.13 6.87
N GLN A 119 6.19 -6.46 6.94
CA GLN A 119 5.99 -7.34 5.80
C GLN A 119 4.91 -8.40 6.09
N GLN A 120 3.83 -8.38 5.29
CA GLN A 120 2.69 -9.28 5.45
C GLN A 120 2.94 -10.71 4.92
N GLY A 121 3.96 -10.88 4.06
CA GLY A 121 4.21 -12.14 3.35
C GLY A 121 3.11 -12.46 2.33
N THR A 122 2.86 -13.75 2.10
CA THR A 122 1.81 -14.23 1.17
C THR A 122 0.43 -14.34 1.82
N CYS A 123 0.25 -13.74 3.00
CA CYS A 123 -1.01 -13.68 3.73
C CYS A 123 -1.83 -12.48 3.25
N GLY A 124 -3.11 -12.69 2.94
CA GLY A 124 -4.06 -11.64 2.55
C GLY A 124 -4.54 -10.80 3.73
N CYS A 125 -3.61 -10.22 4.49
CA CYS A 125 -3.90 -9.53 5.75
C CYS A 125 -3.56 -8.04 5.73
N CYS A 126 -3.41 -7.44 4.54
CA CYS A 126 -3.16 -6.00 4.38
C CYS A 126 -4.19 -5.13 5.13
N TRP A 127 -5.43 -5.60 5.28
CA TRP A 127 -6.48 -4.97 6.11
C TRP A 127 -6.03 -4.76 7.57
N ALA A 128 -5.42 -5.78 8.19
CA ALA A 128 -4.95 -5.73 9.57
C ALA A 128 -3.73 -4.81 9.72
N PHE A 129 -2.78 -4.88 8.78
CA PHE A 129 -1.63 -3.99 8.76
C PHE A 129 -2.03 -2.53 8.63
N THR A 130 -3.00 -2.25 7.75
CA THR A 130 -3.52 -0.90 7.51
C THR A 130 -4.25 -0.34 8.73
N ALA A 131 -5.18 -1.12 9.31
CA ALA A 131 -5.90 -0.71 10.51
C ALA A 131 -4.95 -0.44 11.68
N VAL A 132 -4.00 -1.36 11.92
CA VAL A 132 -3.02 -1.19 13.01
C VAL A 132 -2.15 0.05 12.78
N ALA A 133 -1.65 0.29 11.57
CA ALA A 133 -0.81 1.47 11.31
C ALA A 133 -1.56 2.79 11.57
N ALA A 134 -2.86 2.86 11.25
CA ALA A 134 -3.68 4.03 11.58
C ALA A 134 -3.89 4.18 13.10
N VAL A 135 -4.11 3.07 13.82
CA VAL A 135 -4.26 3.07 15.29
C VAL A 135 -2.96 3.49 15.98
N GLU A 136 -1.82 2.93 15.58
CA GLU A 136 -0.49 3.31 16.09
C GLU A 136 -0.26 4.83 15.93
N GLY A 137 -0.65 5.38 14.79
CA GLY A 137 -0.55 6.81 14.50
C GLY A 137 -1.41 7.68 15.42
N ILE A 138 -2.71 7.40 15.55
CA ILE A 138 -3.59 8.20 16.42
C ILE A 138 -3.21 8.07 17.90
N VAL A 139 -2.76 6.89 18.35
CA VAL A 139 -2.28 6.69 19.72
C VAL A 139 -1.05 7.57 19.99
N LYS A 140 -0.09 7.64 19.05
CA LYS A 140 1.04 8.55 19.17
C LYS A 140 0.59 10.01 19.24
N ILE A 141 -0.34 10.42 18.37
CA ILE A 141 -0.83 11.80 18.31
C ILE A 141 -1.52 12.22 19.62
N LYS A 142 -2.31 11.32 20.23
CA LYS A 142 -3.08 11.65 21.44
C LYS A 142 -2.30 11.47 22.75
N THR A 143 -1.36 10.52 22.79
CA THR A 143 -0.66 10.15 24.04
C THR A 143 0.80 10.57 24.07
N GLY A 144 1.38 10.94 22.93
CA GLY A 144 2.82 11.18 22.78
C GLY A 144 3.66 9.91 22.67
N ASN A 145 3.08 8.71 22.85
CA ASN A 145 3.81 7.45 22.84
C ASN A 145 3.55 6.67 21.54
N LEU A 146 4.64 6.39 20.80
CA LEU A 146 4.54 5.53 19.61
C LEU A 146 4.72 4.09 20.08
N ILE A 147 3.67 3.30 19.95
CA ILE A 147 3.68 1.88 20.29
C ILE A 147 3.61 1.07 19.00
N SER A 148 4.35 -0.03 18.93
CA SER A 148 4.15 -1.00 17.85
C SER A 148 3.18 -2.07 18.30
N LEU A 149 2.08 -2.20 17.57
CA LEU A 149 0.97 -3.10 17.87
C LEU A 149 1.05 -4.38 17.01
N SER A 150 0.38 -5.42 17.48
CA SER A 150 0.36 -6.74 16.84
C SER A 150 -0.76 -6.84 15.82
N GLN A 151 -0.40 -6.97 14.54
CA GLN A 151 -1.35 -7.37 13.51
C GLN A 151 -1.85 -8.80 13.74
N GLN A 152 -1.01 -9.69 14.26
CA GLN A 152 -1.34 -11.11 14.46
C GLN A 152 -2.56 -11.31 15.34
N GLN A 153 -2.78 -10.44 16.32
CA GLN A 153 -3.96 -10.51 17.17
C GLN A 153 -5.26 -10.34 16.35
N LEU A 154 -5.30 -9.44 15.37
CA LEU A 154 -6.45 -9.31 14.48
C LEU A 154 -6.63 -10.56 13.62
N LEU A 155 -5.53 -11.14 13.12
CA LEU A 155 -5.59 -12.34 12.30
C LEU A 155 -6.15 -13.54 13.07
N ASP A 156 -5.80 -13.66 14.34
CA ASP A 156 -6.15 -14.82 15.17
C ASP A 156 -7.48 -14.64 15.92
N CYS A 157 -7.90 -13.41 16.19
CA CYS A 157 -8.95 -13.14 17.17
C CYS A 157 -10.12 -12.30 16.66
N ASP A 158 -10.04 -11.61 15.51
CA ASP A 158 -11.21 -10.90 14.97
C ASP A 158 -12.26 -11.91 14.44
N PRO A 159 -13.41 -12.06 15.12
CA PRO A 159 -14.41 -13.07 14.75
C PRO A 159 -15.14 -12.75 13.44
N ASN A 160 -15.03 -11.50 12.95
CA ASN A 160 -15.68 -11.04 11.73
C ASN A 160 -14.75 -11.09 10.51
N SER A 161 -13.47 -11.46 10.72
CA SER A 161 -12.48 -11.65 9.67
C SER A 161 -12.09 -13.13 9.55
N ARG A 162 -11.37 -13.48 8.49
CA ARG A 162 -10.89 -14.84 8.20
C ARG A 162 -9.38 -14.86 8.00
N GLY A 163 -8.66 -14.17 8.90
CA GLY A 163 -7.19 -14.10 8.94
C GLY A 163 -6.58 -13.73 7.58
N CYS A 164 -5.83 -14.66 6.99
CA CYS A 164 -5.15 -14.48 5.69
C CYS A 164 -6.06 -14.55 4.46
N THR A 165 -7.33 -14.93 4.60
CA THR A 165 -8.21 -15.20 3.46
C THR A 165 -9.16 -14.06 3.14
N ASP A 166 -9.61 -13.34 4.17
CA ASP A 166 -10.59 -12.25 4.05
C ASP A 166 -10.57 -11.40 5.32
N GLY A 167 -10.87 -10.12 5.19
CA GLY A 167 -10.96 -9.19 6.31
C GLY A 167 -11.15 -7.75 5.83
N ASN A 168 -11.54 -6.88 6.77
CA ASN A 168 -11.85 -5.49 6.46
C ASN A 168 -11.27 -4.56 7.54
N VAL A 169 -10.88 -3.35 7.15
CA VAL A 169 -10.36 -2.35 8.08
C VAL A 169 -11.41 -1.95 9.13
N HIS A 170 -12.69 -1.88 8.76
CA HIS A 170 -13.77 -1.48 9.67
C HIS A 170 -14.00 -2.55 10.74
N THR A 171 -14.05 -3.83 10.37
CA THR A 171 -14.20 -4.93 11.34
C THR A 171 -12.99 -5.00 12.27
N ALA A 172 -11.79 -4.70 11.75
CA ALA A 172 -10.60 -4.57 12.59
C ALA A 172 -10.74 -3.45 13.63
N TYR A 173 -11.22 -2.27 13.24
CA TYR A 173 -11.48 -1.19 14.21
C TYR A 173 -12.54 -1.57 15.22
N GLU A 174 -13.64 -2.21 14.81
CA GLU A 174 -14.68 -2.70 15.71
C GLU A 174 -14.13 -3.70 16.74
N TYR A 175 -13.30 -4.65 16.29
CA TYR A 175 -12.61 -5.57 17.20
C TYR A 175 -11.72 -4.81 18.19
N ILE A 176 -10.94 -3.84 17.72
CA ILE A 176 -10.03 -3.06 18.57
C ILE A 176 -10.84 -2.28 19.61
N ILE A 177 -11.93 -1.60 19.23
CA ILE A 177 -12.79 -0.86 20.17
C ILE A 177 -13.35 -1.77 21.27
N GLN A 178 -13.75 -3.00 20.92
CA GLN A 178 -14.35 -3.93 21.88
C GLN A 178 -13.33 -4.57 22.84
N ASN A 179 -12.09 -4.76 22.40
CA ASN A 179 -11.08 -5.54 23.14
C ASN A 179 -9.91 -4.70 23.68
N HIS A 180 -9.76 -3.46 23.19
CA HIS A 180 -8.66 -2.57 23.52
C HIS A 180 -9.16 -1.14 23.69
N ALA A 181 -8.89 -0.55 24.86
CA ALA A 181 -9.26 0.83 25.15
C ALA A 181 -8.35 1.88 24.46
N GLN A 182 -7.73 1.55 23.32
CA GLN A 182 -6.85 2.45 22.58
C GLN A 182 -7.64 3.42 21.70
N ILE A 183 -8.76 2.97 21.14
CA ILE A 183 -9.68 3.76 20.31
C ILE A 183 -11.11 3.46 20.79
N ASN A 184 -12.03 4.41 20.65
CA ASN A 184 -13.43 4.25 21.07
C ASN A 184 -14.44 4.33 19.92
N ASN A 185 -14.01 4.75 18.74
CA ASN A 185 -14.83 4.82 17.54
C ASN A 185 -13.95 4.78 16.27
N TRP A 186 -14.57 4.75 15.10
CA TRP A 186 -13.94 4.99 13.80
C TRP A 186 -14.90 5.76 12.90
N LYS A 187 -14.37 6.44 11.88
CA LYS A 187 -15.15 7.26 10.96
C LYS A 187 -14.69 7.11 9.52
N ASP A 188 -15.63 7.27 8.60
CA ASP A 188 -15.34 7.40 7.18
C ASP A 188 -15.01 8.87 6.85
N VAL A 189 -14.13 9.07 5.89
CA VAL A 189 -14.02 10.35 5.18
C VAL A 189 -15.00 10.32 4.00
N THR A 190 -15.50 11.48 3.57
CA THR A 190 -16.36 11.58 2.39
C THR A 190 -15.70 10.90 1.20
N SER A 191 -16.37 9.88 0.66
CA SER A 191 -15.88 9.16 -0.51
C SER A 191 -15.77 10.09 -1.72
N ASN A 192 -14.73 9.87 -2.52
CA ASN A 192 -14.48 10.55 -3.79
C ASN A 192 -14.26 12.07 -3.64
N ASP A 193 -13.71 12.49 -2.49
CA ASP A 193 -13.44 13.87 -2.14
C ASP A 193 -12.01 14.00 -1.61
N GLU A 194 -11.07 14.28 -2.52
CA GLU A 194 -9.65 14.40 -2.18
C GLU A 194 -9.34 15.63 -1.31
N GLU A 195 -10.20 16.66 -1.31
CA GLU A 195 -10.05 17.82 -0.42
C GLU A 195 -10.39 17.43 1.02
N GLN A 196 -11.52 16.73 1.23
CA GLN A 196 -11.87 16.19 2.54
C GLN A 196 -10.86 15.15 3.03
N LEU A 197 -10.34 14.32 2.12
CA LEU A 197 -9.26 13.40 2.44
C LEU A 197 -7.99 14.14 2.87
N GLN A 198 -7.62 15.23 2.21
CA GLN A 198 -6.46 16.03 2.60
C GLN A 198 -6.62 16.60 4.00
N GLN A 199 -7.80 17.13 4.30
CA GLN A 199 -8.15 17.64 5.62
C GLN A 199 -8.10 16.54 6.69
N ALA A 200 -8.51 15.32 6.37
CA ALA A 200 -8.40 14.18 7.29
C ALA A 200 -6.93 13.78 7.54
N VAL A 201 -6.12 13.72 6.48
CA VAL A 201 -4.71 13.26 6.55
C VAL A 201 -3.85 14.17 7.42
N VAL A 202 -4.10 15.49 7.45
CA VAL A 202 -3.36 16.39 8.37
C VAL A 202 -3.71 16.19 9.83
N GLN A 203 -4.82 15.53 10.15
CA GLN A 203 -5.22 15.24 11.53
C GLN A 203 -4.62 13.94 12.05
N GLN A 204 -4.46 12.93 11.17
CA GLN A 204 -3.89 11.62 11.51
C GLN A 204 -3.65 10.75 10.27
N PRO A 205 -2.89 9.64 10.38
CA PRO A 205 -2.84 8.63 9.33
C PRO A 205 -4.22 8.02 9.02
N ILE A 206 -4.50 7.81 7.73
CA ILE A 206 -5.81 7.35 7.22
C ILE A 206 -5.64 5.99 6.57
N SER A 207 -6.54 5.05 6.86
CA SER A 207 -6.60 3.77 6.15
C SER A 207 -7.34 3.95 4.83
N ALA A 208 -6.78 3.43 3.75
CA ALA A 208 -7.33 3.54 2.41
C ALA A 208 -7.31 2.19 1.70
N LEU A 209 -8.25 1.99 0.79
CA LEU A 209 -8.22 0.87 -0.15
C LEU A 209 -7.75 1.34 -1.52
N ILE A 210 -7.03 0.47 -2.26
CA ILE A 210 -6.55 0.77 -3.61
C ILE A 210 -6.75 -0.40 -4.57
N ALA A 211 -6.86 -0.08 -5.85
CA ALA A 211 -6.87 -1.02 -6.96
C ALA A 211 -5.45 -1.21 -7.52
N VAL A 212 -4.72 -2.18 -6.96
CA VAL A 212 -3.35 -2.50 -7.40
C VAL A 212 -3.39 -3.00 -8.85
N GLY A 213 -2.59 -2.36 -9.70
CA GLY A 213 -2.40 -2.69 -11.11
C GLY A 213 -1.12 -3.49 -11.38
N GLU A 214 -0.84 -3.74 -12.65
CA GLU A 214 0.22 -4.66 -13.08
C GLU A 214 1.62 -4.21 -12.68
N GLU A 215 1.90 -2.91 -12.71
CA GLU A 215 3.24 -2.35 -12.49
C GLU A 215 3.60 -2.14 -11.01
N PHE A 216 2.62 -2.25 -10.10
CA PHE A 216 2.83 -1.99 -8.68
C PHE A 216 3.91 -2.88 -8.06
N HIS A 217 3.97 -4.15 -8.46
CA HIS A 217 4.95 -5.09 -7.91
C HIS A 217 6.39 -4.63 -8.16
N ALA A 218 6.65 -3.94 -9.27
CA ALA A 218 7.97 -3.47 -9.67
C ALA A 218 8.22 -1.98 -9.34
N TYR A 219 7.27 -1.26 -8.74
CA TYR A 219 7.45 0.15 -8.38
C TYR A 219 8.72 0.34 -7.52
N LYS A 220 9.57 1.28 -7.94
CA LYS A 220 10.81 1.65 -7.26
C LYS A 220 10.75 3.03 -6.64
N GLY A 221 10.19 4.01 -7.34
CA GLY A 221 10.11 5.38 -6.84
C GLY A 221 9.58 6.38 -7.87
N GLY A 222 9.35 7.60 -7.43
CA GLY A 222 8.65 8.64 -8.18
C GLY A 222 7.15 8.68 -7.89
N ILE A 223 6.40 9.52 -8.58
CA ILE A 223 4.95 9.65 -8.39
C ILE A 223 4.26 8.66 -9.31
N TYR A 224 3.69 7.60 -8.74
CA TYR A 224 2.98 6.57 -9.49
C TYR A 224 1.72 7.18 -10.14
N SER A 225 1.71 7.14 -11.47
CA SER A 225 0.60 7.57 -12.33
C SER A 225 0.26 6.49 -13.37
N GLY A 226 0.58 5.24 -13.04
CA GLY A 226 0.47 4.09 -13.93
C GLY A 226 -0.96 3.57 -14.08
N SER A 227 -1.10 2.46 -14.80
CA SER A 227 -2.40 1.80 -14.92
C SER A 227 -2.83 1.21 -13.57
N CYS A 228 -4.10 1.36 -13.22
CA CYS A 228 -4.68 0.80 -12.01
C CYS A 228 -5.38 -0.55 -12.29
N GLY A 229 -5.59 -1.33 -11.24
CA GLY A 229 -6.42 -2.54 -11.32
C GLY A 229 -7.88 -2.20 -11.63
N LYS A 230 -8.63 -3.17 -12.15
CA LYS A 230 -10.08 -3.01 -12.41
C LYS A 230 -10.93 -2.98 -11.14
N PHE A 231 -10.40 -3.54 -10.06
CA PHE A 231 -11.10 -3.69 -8.78
C PHE A 231 -10.12 -3.45 -7.63
N ILE A 232 -10.64 -2.84 -6.57
CA ILE A 232 -9.95 -2.72 -5.29
C ILE A 232 -9.56 -4.10 -4.77
N ASN A 233 -8.30 -4.25 -4.38
CA ASN A 233 -7.72 -5.54 -4.01
C ASN A 233 -6.66 -5.45 -2.90
N HIS A 234 -6.38 -4.25 -2.38
CA HIS A 234 -5.35 -4.02 -1.36
C HIS A 234 -5.73 -2.88 -0.42
N ALA A 235 -5.16 -2.89 0.79
CA ALA A 235 -5.30 -1.82 1.78
C ALA A 235 -3.92 -1.25 2.13
N VAL A 236 -3.86 0.07 2.27
CA VAL A 236 -2.65 0.83 2.61
C VAL A 236 -3.00 1.96 3.60
N THR A 237 -1.99 2.55 4.22
CA THR A 237 -2.18 3.72 5.09
C THR A 237 -1.63 4.98 4.44
N ILE A 238 -2.46 6.00 4.23
CA ILE A 238 -2.02 7.33 3.83
C ILE A 238 -1.43 8.01 5.05
N ILE A 239 -0.17 8.41 4.96
CA ILE A 239 0.60 9.01 6.06
C ILE A 239 1.04 10.45 5.78
N GLY A 240 0.60 11.00 4.65
CA GLY A 240 1.00 12.31 4.21
C GLY A 240 0.66 12.56 2.76
N TYR A 241 1.10 13.70 2.27
CA TYR A 241 0.94 14.13 0.89
C TYR A 241 1.98 15.21 0.59
N GLY A 242 2.14 15.53 -0.68
CA GLY A 242 3.00 16.63 -1.09
C GLY A 242 2.85 16.98 -2.55
N GLU A 243 3.81 17.77 -3.02
CA GLU A 243 3.95 18.16 -4.41
C GLU A 243 5.43 18.09 -4.81
N SER A 244 5.70 17.50 -5.98
CA SER A 244 7.04 17.43 -6.55
C SER A 244 6.93 17.66 -8.05
N GLU A 245 7.72 18.60 -8.58
CA GLU A 245 7.76 18.90 -10.02
C GLU A 245 6.38 19.22 -10.62
N GLY A 246 5.53 19.92 -9.85
CA GLY A 246 4.17 20.29 -10.25
C GLY A 246 3.14 19.15 -10.16
N MET A 247 3.53 17.96 -9.71
CA MET A 247 2.63 16.83 -9.49
C MET A 247 2.37 16.64 -8.00
N LYS A 248 1.08 16.63 -7.63
CA LYS A 248 0.64 16.32 -6.28
C LYS A 248 0.61 14.81 -6.07
N TYR A 249 0.91 14.39 -4.85
CA TYR A 249 0.89 12.97 -4.49
C TYR A 249 0.35 12.74 -3.09
N TRP A 250 -0.22 11.55 -2.88
CA TRP A 250 -0.39 10.94 -1.56
C TRP A 250 0.87 10.14 -1.23
N LEU A 251 1.33 10.23 0.02
CA LEU A 251 2.39 9.37 0.56
C LEU A 251 1.75 8.21 1.30
N ILE A 252 1.90 7.00 0.76
CA ILE A 252 1.31 5.78 1.33
C ILE A 252 2.38 4.88 1.96
N LYS A 253 2.04 4.31 3.11
CA LYS A 253 2.77 3.22 3.78
C LYS A 253 2.17 1.89 3.33
N ASN A 254 3.01 1.00 2.80
CA ASN A 254 2.62 -0.34 2.38
C ASN A 254 3.07 -1.41 3.40
N SER A 255 2.63 -2.65 3.21
CA SER A 255 2.89 -3.82 4.07
C SER A 255 3.69 -4.92 3.34
N TRP A 256 4.46 -4.57 2.32
CA TRP A 256 5.26 -5.52 1.53
C TRP A 256 6.75 -5.53 1.89
N GLY A 257 7.13 -4.91 3.01
CA GLY A 257 8.50 -4.81 3.47
C GLY A 257 9.29 -3.66 2.80
N LYS A 258 10.46 -3.35 3.38
CA LYS A 258 11.30 -2.21 2.96
C LYS A 258 11.96 -2.39 1.59
N GLY A 259 12.05 -3.62 1.09
CA GLY A 259 12.64 -3.91 -0.24
C GLY A 259 11.76 -3.47 -1.42
N TRP A 260 10.49 -3.14 -1.19
CA TRP A 260 9.56 -2.66 -2.22
C TRP A 260 9.43 -1.14 -2.18
N GLY A 261 9.34 -0.49 -3.34
CA GLY A 261 9.12 0.95 -3.45
C GLY A 261 10.19 1.80 -2.77
N GLU A 262 9.77 2.95 -2.25
CA GLU A 262 10.64 3.92 -1.59
C GLU A 262 10.83 3.54 -0.11
N ASN A 263 11.54 2.44 0.15
CA ASN A 263 11.71 1.83 1.49
C ASN A 263 10.37 1.38 2.12
N GLY A 264 9.48 0.79 1.32
CA GLY A 264 8.16 0.33 1.74
C GLY A 264 7.04 1.38 1.62
N TYR A 265 7.37 2.54 1.07
CA TYR A 265 6.42 3.63 0.79
C TYR A 265 6.24 3.82 -0.72
N MET A 266 5.17 4.49 -1.08
CA MET A 266 4.92 4.94 -2.45
C MET A 266 4.36 6.35 -2.43
N ARG A 267 4.76 7.14 -3.42
CA ARG A 267 4.07 8.37 -3.79
C ARG A 267 3.14 8.05 -4.94
N ILE A 268 1.84 8.25 -4.76
CA ILE A 268 0.81 7.96 -5.76
C ILE A 268 0.08 9.25 -6.13
N LEU A 269 -0.24 9.43 -7.41
CA LEU A 269 -0.84 10.64 -7.95
C LEU A 269 -2.09 11.07 -7.14
N ARG A 270 -2.14 12.34 -6.77
CA ARG A 270 -3.27 13.01 -6.11
C ARG A 270 -3.83 14.07 -7.04
N GLU A 271 -5.15 14.26 -7.03
CA GLU A 271 -5.85 15.17 -7.95
C GLU A 271 -5.55 14.83 -9.43
N GLY A 272 -5.59 13.54 -9.75
CA GLY A 272 -5.44 13.03 -11.11
C GLY A 272 -6.76 13.03 -11.89
N ASP A 273 -6.91 12.07 -12.80
CA ASP A 273 -8.13 11.92 -13.59
C ASP A 273 -9.24 11.22 -12.77
N GLY A 274 -10.37 11.92 -12.58
CA GLY A 274 -11.57 11.38 -11.95
C GLY A 274 -11.75 11.75 -10.48
N THR A 275 -12.89 11.39 -9.91
CA THR A 275 -13.26 11.75 -8.53
C THR A 275 -12.87 10.69 -7.51
N THR A 276 -12.60 9.45 -7.92
CA THR A 276 -12.29 8.34 -7.00
C THR A 276 -10.87 8.36 -6.44
N GLY A 277 -10.04 9.33 -6.86
CA GLY A 277 -8.59 9.33 -6.65
C GLY A 277 -7.90 8.28 -7.50
N HIS A 278 -6.61 8.48 -7.81
CA HIS A 278 -5.87 7.53 -8.63
C HIS A 278 -5.85 6.13 -7.98
N CYS A 279 -6.23 5.10 -8.73
CA CYS A 279 -6.42 3.73 -8.27
C CYS A 279 -7.47 3.56 -7.14
N ASP A 280 -8.53 4.37 -7.20
CA ASP A 280 -9.67 4.38 -6.25
C ASP A 280 -9.31 4.74 -4.80
N LEU A 281 -8.13 5.34 -4.60
CA LEU A 281 -7.58 5.63 -3.28
C LEU A 281 -8.48 6.51 -2.40
N ALA A 282 -9.29 7.39 -3.00
CA ALA A 282 -10.22 8.27 -2.27
C ALA A 282 -11.64 7.67 -2.13
N SER A 283 -11.88 6.46 -2.63
CA SER A 283 -13.21 5.85 -2.60
C SER A 283 -13.60 5.31 -1.23
N TYR A 284 -12.65 4.65 -0.54
CA TYR A 284 -12.88 3.98 0.74
C TYR A 284 -11.76 4.31 1.71
N VAL A 285 -12.02 5.31 2.54
CA VAL A 285 -11.05 5.92 3.44
C VAL A 285 -11.66 6.07 4.83
N ALA A 286 -10.98 5.51 5.82
CA ALA A 286 -11.48 5.47 7.20
C ALA A 286 -10.36 5.67 8.22
N TYR A 287 -10.70 6.20 9.38
CA TYR A 287 -9.74 6.48 10.44
C TYR A 287 -10.32 6.16 11.84
N PRO A 288 -9.47 5.68 12.77
CA PRO A 288 -9.88 5.42 14.13
C PRO A 288 -9.92 6.71 14.97
N VAL A 289 -10.73 6.73 16.02
CA VAL A 289 -10.92 7.87 16.92
C VAL A 289 -10.69 7.44 18.38
N ILE A 290 -10.02 8.31 19.14
CA ILE A 290 -9.81 8.23 20.59
C ILE A 290 -10.59 9.36 21.26
#